data_AF-A0A2D9P7H6-F1
#
_entry.id   AF-A0A2D9P7H6-F1
#
_cell.length_a   1.000
_cell.length_b   1.000
_cell.length_c   1.000
_cell.angle_alpha   90.00
_cell.angle_beta   90.00
_cell.angle_gamma   90.00
#
_symmetry.space_group_name_H-M   'P 1'
#
loop_
_entity.id
_entity.type
_entity.pdbx_description
1 polymer ?
#
loop_
_entity_poly.entity_id
_entity_poly.type
_entity_poly.pdbx_seq_one_letter_code
_entity_poly.pdbx_strand_id
1 'polypeptide(L)'
;MSSFSKNHVKTVARFSFCELSTKLTQELSSNKTVVVVAMDAGNEIDDEIAAWLLMKHFKRGRLVFFAQVPGAVTERRHQVAFQRVERMREVFPEQFGKEDIWSPSLPEEKELLPPSTFVLCVLSDFLWMVNHSEPELQRRGVDQKFQVEWWLQIAPLLGFASIDFENFEIGSRIVMGDLENPEKSINCTKAIPRDESGDKLRAGYYSQEETFEKISTHTKFIPTSIARQVATPMCFIERLPKGMKDRLLTTAFNQFVGRPDPKLPWAEDISVVNHRTIMMMLPQNKMYEILSQPTEERLIDIVIAFLEPEIKRREEVGEMPFGEFYPLRLGQIATAVEYITGVKYKHMTIGSNSATQFQFNDEVDSLEDSVLARKKWMDYISKNNCDLTPCYDGTAVLYMMYSAFRYGGTWVGGVPSIEWCKGMLTWP
;
A
#
# COMPACT_ATOMS: atom_id res chain seq x y z
N MET A 1 43.24 15.50 20.37
CA MET A 1 42.40 15.72 21.56
C MET A 1 41.26 16.62 21.12
N SER A 2 39.97 16.28 21.07
CA SER A 2 39.12 15.23 21.63
C SER A 2 37.95 15.01 20.63
N SER A 3 37.76 13.84 20.02
CA SER A 3 36.84 12.76 20.47
C SER A 3 35.42 13.22 20.88
N PHE A 4 34.50 13.29 19.91
CA PHE A 4 33.03 13.21 20.06
C PHE A 4 32.50 12.83 18.66
N SER A 5 31.62 11.86 18.41
CA SER A 5 31.01 10.80 19.20
C SER A 5 30.53 9.79 18.16
N LYS A 6 31.19 8.63 18.07
CA LYS A 6 30.61 7.43 17.46
C LYS A 6 29.56 6.88 18.44
N ASN A 7 28.48 6.34 17.89
CA ASN A 7 27.41 5.54 18.51
C ASN A 7 26.09 6.29 18.65
N HIS A 8 25.12 5.94 17.78
CA HIS A 8 23.81 5.39 18.17
C HIS A 8 23.01 5.01 16.90
N VAL A 9 23.58 4.16 16.03
CA VAL A 9 22.72 3.31 15.18
C VAL A 9 22.40 2.11 16.05
N LYS A 10 21.30 2.21 16.80
CA LYS A 10 20.74 1.05 17.50
C LYS A 10 20.47 -0.01 16.45
N THR A 11 21.16 -1.13 16.58
CA THR A 11 20.82 -2.41 16.01
C THR A 11 19.38 -2.72 16.41
N VAL A 12 18.41 -2.34 15.57
CA VAL A 12 17.03 -2.81 15.67
C VAL A 12 17.10 -4.32 15.45
N ALA A 13 16.45 -5.05 16.33
CA ALA A 13 16.61 -6.48 16.50
C ALA A 13 16.50 -7.23 15.17
N ARG A 14 17.64 -7.69 14.64
CA ARG A 14 17.65 -8.93 13.88
C ARG A 14 17.15 -9.98 14.86
N PHE A 15 15.89 -10.40 14.74
CA PHE A 15 15.60 -11.77 15.09
C PHE A 15 16.62 -12.63 14.36
N SER A 16 17.27 -13.53 15.10
CA SER A 16 18.10 -14.56 14.50
C SER A 16 17.19 -15.29 13.52
N PHE A 17 17.51 -15.22 12.22
CA PHE A 17 16.85 -15.94 11.15
C PHE A 17 16.50 -17.40 11.56
N CYS A 18 17.35 -18.03 12.39
CA CYS A 18 17.13 -19.36 12.93
C CYS A 18 15.87 -19.51 13.79
N GLU A 19 15.47 -18.50 14.57
CA GLU A 19 14.27 -18.58 15.42
C GLU A 19 12.98 -18.49 14.59
N LEU A 20 12.97 -17.60 13.58
CA LEU A 20 11.86 -17.48 12.63
C LEU A 20 11.74 -18.76 11.79
N SER A 21 12.86 -19.27 11.27
CA SER A 21 12.93 -20.52 10.51
C SER A 21 12.43 -21.73 11.32
N THR A 22 12.82 -21.86 12.59
CA THR A 22 12.38 -22.98 13.44
C THR A 22 10.87 -22.95 13.69
N LYS A 23 10.32 -21.78 14.03
CA LYS A 23 8.86 -21.62 14.23
C LYS A 23 8.10 -21.85 12.92
N LEU A 24 8.62 -21.38 11.80
CA LEU A 24 8.00 -21.57 10.48
C LEU A 24 7.96 -23.04 10.04
N THR A 25 9.02 -23.81 10.29
CA THR A 25 9.04 -25.25 10.03
C THR A 25 7.95 -25.98 10.81
N GLN A 26 7.71 -25.59 12.07
CA GLN A 26 6.61 -26.14 12.86
C GLN A 26 5.24 -25.77 12.26
N GLU A 27 5.04 -24.51 11.88
CA GLU A 27 3.78 -24.06 11.30
C GLU A 27 3.47 -24.71 9.94
N LEU A 28 4.47 -24.89 9.09
CA LEU A 28 4.33 -25.53 7.78
C LEU A 28 4.00 -27.03 7.90
N SER A 29 4.35 -27.66 9.02
CA SER A 29 3.99 -29.06 9.30
C SER A 29 2.52 -29.24 9.73
N SER A 30 1.80 -28.15 10.04
CA SER A 30 0.46 -28.19 10.65
C SER A 30 -0.73 -28.26 9.67
N ASN A 31 -0.49 -28.65 8.41
CA ASN A 31 -1.50 -28.76 7.34
C ASN A 31 -2.26 -27.44 7.06
N LYS A 32 -1.60 -26.30 7.34
CA LYS A 32 -2.10 -24.97 7.00
C LYS A 32 -1.84 -24.68 5.53
N THR A 33 -2.76 -23.94 4.93
CA THR A 33 -2.59 -23.44 3.56
C THR A 33 -1.89 -22.09 3.58
N VAL A 34 -0.97 -21.88 2.63
CA VAL A 34 -0.08 -20.71 2.63
C VAL A 34 -0.67 -19.59 1.77
N VAL A 35 -0.68 -18.38 2.33
CA VAL A 35 -1.03 -17.13 1.65
C VAL A 35 0.17 -16.20 1.77
N VAL A 36 0.63 -15.64 0.64
CA VAL A 36 1.69 -14.62 0.63
C VAL A 36 1.09 -13.32 0.12
N VAL A 37 1.29 -12.24 0.88
CA VAL A 37 0.88 -10.89 0.54
C VAL A 37 2.13 -10.05 0.38
N ALA A 38 2.52 -9.77 -0.87
CA ALA A 38 3.59 -8.84 -1.17
C ALA A 38 3.00 -7.42 -1.14
N MET A 39 3.39 -6.65 -0.13
CA MET A 39 2.74 -5.38 0.21
C MET A 39 3.74 -4.31 0.62
N ASP A 40 3.34 -3.05 0.55
CA ASP A 40 4.21 -1.93 0.84
C ASP A 40 3.50 -0.93 1.75
N ALA A 41 3.33 -1.35 3.00
CA ALA A 41 2.57 -0.62 4.02
C ALA A 41 3.12 0.78 4.27
N GLY A 42 2.24 1.72 4.62
CA GLY A 42 2.58 3.07 5.04
C GLY A 42 2.57 4.13 3.94
N ASN A 43 2.49 3.75 2.66
CA ASN A 43 2.31 4.70 1.56
C ASN A 43 0.88 5.23 1.51
N GLU A 44 -0.08 4.32 1.54
CA GLU A 44 -1.51 4.61 1.68
C GLU A 44 -2.08 3.76 2.83
N ILE A 45 -3.34 4.00 3.22
CA ILE A 45 -3.95 3.25 4.34
C ILE A 45 -4.50 1.87 3.94
N ASP A 46 -4.58 1.58 2.65
CA ASP A 46 -5.30 0.43 2.11
C ASP A 46 -4.53 -0.88 2.20
N ASP A 47 -3.19 -0.85 2.23
CA ASP A 47 -2.33 -1.97 2.63
C ASP A 47 -2.71 -2.49 4.03
N GLU A 48 -2.78 -1.60 5.03
CA GLU A 48 -3.10 -2.01 6.39
C GLU A 48 -4.58 -2.45 6.50
N ILE A 49 -5.47 -1.86 5.71
CA ILE A 49 -6.86 -2.34 5.58
C ILE A 49 -6.88 -3.77 5.02
N ALA A 50 -6.09 -4.06 3.99
CA ALA A 50 -5.97 -5.41 3.42
C ALA A 50 -5.49 -6.42 4.47
N ALA A 51 -4.46 -6.09 5.24
CA ALA A 51 -3.96 -6.93 6.33
C ALA A 51 -5.01 -7.16 7.42
N TRP A 52 -5.77 -6.12 7.81
CA TRP A 52 -6.84 -6.26 8.79
C TRP A 52 -7.98 -7.15 8.30
N LEU A 53 -8.42 -6.99 7.05
CA LEU A 53 -9.43 -7.86 6.45
C LEU A 53 -8.98 -9.33 6.48
N LEU A 54 -7.72 -9.59 6.14
CA LEU A 54 -7.14 -10.94 6.22
C LEU A 54 -7.19 -11.49 7.64
N MET A 55 -6.69 -10.74 8.63
CA MET A 55 -6.68 -11.17 10.03
C MET A 55 -8.09 -11.40 10.60
N LYS A 56 -9.06 -10.57 10.21
CA LYS A 56 -10.43 -10.67 10.71
C LYS A 56 -11.20 -11.85 10.09
N HIS A 57 -10.96 -12.17 8.82
CA HIS A 57 -11.73 -13.19 8.10
C HIS A 57 -11.06 -14.57 8.01
N PHE A 58 -9.73 -14.64 7.99
CA PHE A 58 -8.99 -15.91 7.83
C PHE A 58 -8.49 -16.43 9.17
N LYS A 59 -9.40 -16.71 10.11
CA LYS A 59 -9.04 -17.06 11.49
C LYS A 59 -8.51 -18.49 11.69
N ARG A 60 -8.77 -19.42 10.77
CA ARG A 60 -8.36 -20.83 10.89
C ARG A 60 -7.71 -21.37 9.62
N GLY A 61 -6.75 -22.28 9.80
CA GLY A 61 -6.18 -23.13 8.75
C GLY A 61 -5.25 -22.45 7.76
N ARG A 62 -4.81 -21.21 8.04
CA ARG A 62 -3.96 -20.42 7.13
C ARG A 62 -2.62 -20.08 7.77
N LEU A 63 -1.58 -20.05 6.95
CA LEU A 63 -0.29 -19.42 7.26
C LEU A 63 -0.15 -18.23 6.30
N VAL A 64 -0.28 -17.02 6.82
CA VAL A 64 -0.35 -15.79 6.02
C VAL A 64 0.93 -14.98 6.25
N PHE A 65 1.66 -14.69 5.17
CA PHE A 65 2.84 -13.83 5.19
C PHE A 65 2.47 -12.42 4.73
N PHE A 66 2.59 -11.44 5.62
CA PHE A 66 2.61 -10.01 5.26
C PHE A 66 4.06 -9.64 4.91
N ALA A 67 4.43 -9.88 3.65
CA ALA A 67 5.79 -9.73 3.16
C ALA A 67 6.02 -8.32 2.63
N GLN A 68 6.71 -7.50 3.42
CA GLN A 68 6.99 -6.10 3.09
C GLN A 68 8.03 -5.99 1.97
N VAL A 69 7.71 -5.17 0.96
CA VAL A 69 8.59 -4.83 -0.17
C VAL A 69 8.92 -3.33 -0.14
N PRO A 70 10.01 -2.87 -0.77
CA PRO A 70 10.32 -1.44 -0.88
C PRO A 70 9.31 -0.65 -1.72
N GLY A 71 8.43 -1.32 -2.47
CA GLY A 71 7.50 -0.71 -3.41
C GLY A 71 8.24 -0.09 -4.61
N ALA A 72 7.88 1.13 -4.97
CA ALA A 72 8.50 1.86 -6.09
C ALA A 72 9.94 2.36 -5.82
N VAL A 73 10.45 2.21 -4.60
CA VAL A 73 11.76 2.76 -4.22
C VAL A 73 12.88 1.86 -4.74
N THR A 74 13.85 2.45 -5.46
CA THR A 74 14.99 1.72 -6.07
C THR A 74 16.27 1.79 -5.25
N GLU A 75 16.43 2.82 -4.41
CA GLU A 75 17.57 3.01 -3.50
C GLU A 75 17.25 2.56 -2.08
N ARG A 76 18.25 2.11 -1.30
CA ARG A 76 18.08 1.70 0.12
C ARG A 76 16.91 0.73 0.37
N ARG A 77 16.60 -0.11 -0.63
CA ARG A 77 15.42 -0.98 -0.67
C ARG A 77 15.17 -1.79 0.59
N HIS A 78 16.23 -2.41 1.12
CA HIS A 78 16.13 -3.22 2.33
C HIS A 78 15.79 -2.38 3.57
N GLN A 79 16.34 -1.17 3.70
CA GLN A 79 16.01 -0.25 4.80
C GLN A 79 14.55 0.18 4.72
N VAL A 80 14.04 0.50 3.52
CA VAL A 80 12.64 0.88 3.31
C VAL A 80 11.72 -0.28 3.67
N ALA A 81 12.00 -1.49 3.20
CA ALA A 81 11.18 -2.66 3.55
C ALA A 81 11.13 -2.91 5.06
N PHE A 82 12.24 -2.70 5.79
CA PHE A 82 12.24 -2.76 7.26
C PHE A 82 11.41 -1.65 7.91
N GLN A 83 11.46 -0.41 7.39
CA GLN A 83 10.61 0.67 7.91
C GLN A 83 9.13 0.33 7.76
N ARG A 84 8.74 -0.36 6.69
CA ARG A 84 7.37 -0.83 6.47
C ARG A 84 6.97 -1.96 7.41
N VAL A 85 7.91 -2.82 7.82
CA VAL A 85 7.70 -3.78 8.92
C VAL A 85 7.42 -3.02 10.22
N GLU A 86 8.25 -2.05 10.59
CA GLU A 86 8.04 -1.24 11.79
C GLU A 86 6.70 -0.50 11.75
N ARG A 87 6.31 0.03 10.58
CA ARG A 87 4.99 0.61 10.36
C ARG A 87 3.86 -0.36 10.71
N MET A 88 3.93 -1.61 10.25
CA MET A 88 2.93 -2.63 10.60
C MET A 88 2.88 -2.91 12.11
N ARG A 89 4.03 -2.88 12.81
CA ARG A 89 4.05 -3.02 14.28
C ARG A 89 3.36 -1.85 14.98
N GLU A 90 3.50 -0.63 14.45
CA GLU A 90 2.83 0.56 14.99
C GLU A 90 1.32 0.55 14.76
N VAL A 91 0.87 0.06 13.61
CA VAL A 91 -0.55 -0.01 13.24
C VAL A 91 -1.26 -1.17 13.94
N PHE A 92 -0.55 -2.30 14.12
CA PHE A 92 -1.05 -3.53 14.75
C PHE A 92 -0.26 -3.87 16.02
N PRO A 93 -0.26 -3.01 17.05
CA PRO A 93 0.59 -3.20 18.23
C PRO A 93 0.23 -4.44 19.05
N GLU A 94 -1.04 -4.88 19.01
CA GLU A 94 -1.50 -6.09 19.71
C GLU A 94 -1.05 -7.37 19.00
N GLN A 95 -0.94 -7.34 17.67
CA GLN A 95 -0.59 -8.50 16.86
C GLN A 95 0.94 -8.60 16.69
N PHE A 96 1.58 -7.49 16.29
CA PHE A 96 2.98 -7.47 15.88
C PHE A 96 3.85 -6.52 16.71
N GLY A 97 3.36 -5.92 17.80
CA GLY A 97 4.11 -4.86 18.50
C GLY A 97 5.57 -5.21 18.84
N LYS A 98 5.85 -6.45 19.26
CA LYS A 98 7.22 -6.96 19.52
C LYS A 98 7.53 -8.29 18.84
N GLU A 99 6.52 -8.97 18.33
CA GLU A 99 6.64 -10.30 17.72
C GLU A 99 6.42 -10.18 16.21
N ASP A 100 7.08 -11.04 15.43
CA ASP A 100 6.83 -11.14 13.98
C ASP A 100 5.73 -12.16 13.66
N ILE A 101 5.33 -12.98 14.65
CA ILE A 101 4.36 -14.05 14.46
C ILE A 101 3.19 -13.82 15.41
N TRP A 102 1.98 -13.88 14.87
CA TRP A 102 0.75 -13.77 15.62
C TRP A 102 -0.23 -14.88 15.23
N SER A 103 -1.06 -15.30 16.18
CA SER A 103 -2.19 -16.21 15.92
C SER A 103 -3.37 -15.78 16.79
N PRO A 104 -4.60 -15.76 16.26
CA PRO A 104 -5.77 -15.36 17.03
C PRO A 104 -6.05 -16.40 18.12
N SER A 105 -6.36 -15.93 19.32
CA SER A 105 -6.89 -16.80 20.37
C SER A 105 -8.31 -17.21 20.01
N LEU A 106 -8.52 -18.51 19.78
CA LEU A 106 -9.82 -19.08 19.44
C LEU A 106 -10.17 -20.18 20.44
N PRO A 107 -11.47 -20.46 20.66
CA PRO A 107 -11.90 -21.62 21.42
C PRO A 107 -11.29 -22.90 20.83
N GLU A 108 -10.78 -23.77 21.71
CA GLU A 108 -10.36 -25.11 21.34
C GLU A 108 -11.58 -25.93 20.97
N GLU A 109 -11.71 -26.22 19.68
CA GLU A 109 -12.76 -27.07 19.14
C GLU A 109 -12.09 -28.19 18.36
N LYS A 110 -12.27 -29.43 18.82
CA LYS A 110 -11.53 -30.62 18.33
C LYS A 110 -11.75 -30.95 16.85
N GLU A 111 -12.77 -30.39 16.22
CA GLU A 111 -13.15 -30.67 14.83
C GLU A 111 -12.83 -29.54 13.86
N LEU A 112 -12.25 -28.43 14.34
CA LEU A 112 -11.91 -27.28 13.48
C LEU A 112 -10.43 -27.25 13.14
N LEU A 113 -10.11 -26.68 11.97
CA LEU A 113 -8.75 -26.35 11.59
C LEU A 113 -8.06 -25.51 12.68
N PRO A 114 -6.73 -25.67 12.87
CA PRO A 114 -5.98 -24.91 13.86
C PRO A 114 -6.13 -23.40 13.61
N PRO A 115 -5.93 -22.54 14.63
CA PRO A 115 -5.87 -21.10 14.42
C PRO A 115 -4.88 -20.75 13.32
N SER A 116 -5.24 -19.78 12.48
CA SER A 116 -4.32 -19.26 11.48
C SER A 116 -3.12 -18.58 12.12
N THR A 117 -2.01 -18.58 11.42
CA THR A 117 -0.80 -17.88 11.83
C THR A 117 -0.48 -16.80 10.82
N PHE A 118 -0.20 -15.61 11.32
CA PHE A 118 0.17 -14.45 10.54
C PHE A 118 1.62 -14.11 10.84
N VAL A 119 2.41 -13.93 9.80
CA VAL A 119 3.84 -13.69 9.86
C VAL A 119 4.13 -12.36 9.18
N LEU A 120 4.73 -11.44 9.91
CA LEU A 120 5.23 -10.17 9.40
C LEU A 120 6.72 -10.35 9.07
N CYS A 121 7.11 -10.04 7.84
CA CYS A 121 8.50 -10.18 7.42
C CYS A 121 8.85 -9.23 6.27
N VAL A 122 10.14 -9.14 5.94
CA VAL A 122 10.61 -8.57 4.68
C VAL A 122 10.58 -9.65 3.60
N LEU A 123 10.15 -9.32 2.37
CA LEU A 123 10.06 -10.29 1.28
C LEU A 123 11.41 -10.94 0.96
N SER A 124 12.53 -10.20 0.99
CA SER A 124 13.86 -10.78 0.75
C SER A 124 14.20 -11.90 1.72
N ASP A 125 13.78 -11.77 2.98
CA ASP A 125 14.09 -12.74 4.02
C ASP A 125 13.20 -13.99 3.87
N PHE A 126 11.94 -13.80 3.46
CA PHE A 126 11.04 -14.89 3.09
C PHE A 126 11.55 -15.65 1.86
N LEU A 127 11.96 -14.96 0.79
CA LEU A 127 12.52 -15.57 -0.41
C LEU A 127 13.82 -16.31 -0.08
N TRP A 128 14.69 -15.71 0.73
CA TRP A 128 15.92 -16.36 1.18
C TRP A 128 15.61 -17.64 1.93
N MET A 129 14.65 -17.61 2.85
CA MET A 129 14.17 -18.80 3.56
C MET A 129 13.71 -19.87 2.59
N VAL A 130 12.81 -19.56 1.66
CA VAL A 130 12.30 -20.55 0.70
C VAL A 130 13.43 -21.17 -0.13
N ASN A 131 14.43 -20.37 -0.51
CA ASN A 131 15.52 -20.79 -1.38
C ASN A 131 16.70 -21.50 -0.64
N HIS A 132 16.85 -21.29 0.68
CA HIS A 132 18.03 -21.73 1.44
C HIS A 132 17.70 -22.52 2.71
N SER A 133 16.44 -22.77 3.02
CA SER A 133 16.09 -23.54 4.22
C SER A 133 16.65 -24.95 4.18
N GLU A 134 17.17 -25.40 5.33
CA GLU A 134 17.78 -26.72 5.51
C GLU A 134 16.83 -27.89 5.14
N PRO A 135 17.39 -29.09 4.89
CA PRO A 135 16.68 -30.26 4.38
C PRO A 135 15.46 -30.74 5.19
N GLU A 136 15.12 -30.15 6.33
CA GLU A 136 13.86 -30.43 7.04
C GLU A 136 12.64 -29.74 6.44
N LEU A 137 12.81 -28.56 5.82
CA LEU A 137 11.82 -27.98 4.90
C LEU A 137 11.80 -28.73 3.56
N GLN A 138 12.94 -29.32 3.18
CA GLN A 138 13.10 -30.22 2.02
C GLN A 138 12.96 -31.71 2.38
N ARG A 139 12.33 -32.11 3.51
CA ARG A 139 12.03 -33.54 3.85
C ARG A 139 10.95 -34.14 2.93
N ARG A 140 10.88 -33.59 1.75
CA ARG A 140 9.86 -33.60 0.72
C ARG A 140 10.67 -33.55 -0.58
N GLY A 141 11.41 -34.61 -0.91
CA GLY A 141 12.14 -34.79 -2.18
C GLY A 141 13.18 -33.71 -2.57
N VAL A 142 14.09 -34.05 -3.48
CA VAL A 142 15.08 -33.11 -4.04
C VAL A 142 14.44 -32.12 -5.05
N ASP A 143 13.16 -32.30 -5.36
CA ASP A 143 12.43 -31.58 -6.42
C ASP A 143 11.14 -30.85 -5.96
N GLN A 144 10.85 -30.78 -4.65
CA GLN A 144 9.53 -30.28 -4.20
C GLN A 144 9.56 -28.77 -3.97
N LYS A 145 8.82 -28.04 -4.81
CA LYS A 145 8.62 -26.59 -4.71
C LYS A 145 7.77 -26.20 -3.49
N PHE A 146 8.02 -25.01 -2.96
CA PHE A 146 7.25 -24.43 -1.87
C PHE A 146 5.84 -24.04 -2.35
N GLN A 147 4.83 -24.64 -1.72
CA GLN A 147 3.44 -24.52 -2.14
C GLN A 147 2.79 -23.26 -1.56
N VAL A 148 2.25 -22.41 -2.41
CA VAL A 148 1.49 -21.21 -2.04
C VAL A 148 0.10 -21.32 -2.64
N GLU A 149 -0.95 -21.32 -1.82
CA GLU A 149 -2.32 -21.36 -2.34
C GLU A 149 -2.68 -20.01 -2.99
N TRP A 150 -2.38 -18.91 -2.29
CA TRP A 150 -2.69 -17.56 -2.74
C TRP A 150 -1.47 -16.65 -2.67
N TRP A 151 -1.12 -16.03 -3.79
CA TRP A 151 -0.12 -14.96 -3.87
C TRP A 151 -0.84 -13.66 -4.24
N LEU A 152 -0.92 -12.72 -3.29
CA LEU A 152 -1.43 -11.37 -3.53
C LEU A 152 -0.26 -10.42 -3.75
N GLN A 153 -0.14 -9.90 -4.97
CA GLN A 153 0.79 -8.84 -5.32
C GLN A 153 0.04 -7.51 -5.30
N ILE A 154 0.07 -6.85 -4.14
CA ILE A 154 -0.54 -5.54 -3.93
C ILE A 154 0.48 -4.41 -3.96
N ALA A 155 1.76 -4.73 -4.17
CA ALA A 155 2.84 -3.77 -4.30
C ALA A 155 3.79 -4.10 -5.47
N PRO A 156 4.56 -3.12 -5.98
CA PRO A 156 5.61 -3.37 -6.97
C PRO A 156 6.73 -4.27 -6.42
N LEU A 157 7.15 -5.26 -7.20
CA LEU A 157 8.29 -6.16 -6.88
C LEU A 157 9.62 -5.65 -7.48
N LEU A 158 9.85 -4.34 -7.46
CA LEU A 158 10.98 -3.74 -8.16
C LEU A 158 12.34 -4.21 -7.63
N GLY A 159 13.10 -4.80 -8.55
CA GLY A 159 14.48 -5.25 -8.36
C GLY A 159 14.65 -6.52 -7.54
N PHE A 160 13.59 -7.30 -7.33
CA PHE A 160 13.74 -8.74 -7.03
C PHE A 160 14.14 -9.46 -8.34
N ALA A 161 14.96 -10.50 -8.27
CA ALA A 161 15.32 -11.24 -9.48
C ALA A 161 14.27 -12.33 -9.75
N SER A 162 14.04 -12.67 -11.02
CA SER A 162 13.11 -13.74 -11.40
C SER A 162 13.49 -15.10 -10.78
N ILE A 163 14.80 -15.38 -10.69
CA ILE A 163 15.37 -16.57 -10.04
C ILE A 163 14.91 -16.73 -8.59
N ASP A 164 14.65 -15.62 -7.88
CA ASP A 164 14.27 -15.66 -6.46
C ASP A 164 12.90 -16.34 -6.24
N PHE A 165 12.08 -16.46 -7.29
CA PHE A 165 10.72 -17.00 -7.24
C PHE A 165 10.60 -18.43 -7.82
N GLU A 166 11.65 -19.01 -8.42
CA GLU A 166 11.54 -20.27 -9.17
C GLU A 166 11.15 -21.48 -8.32
N ASN A 167 11.44 -21.42 -7.02
CA ASN A 167 11.15 -22.48 -6.04
C ASN A 167 9.71 -22.47 -5.51
N PHE A 168 8.83 -21.60 -6.03
CA PHE A 168 7.41 -21.62 -5.69
C PHE A 168 6.57 -22.44 -6.67
N GLU A 169 5.49 -23.01 -6.14
CA GLU A 169 4.32 -23.45 -6.91
C GLU A 169 3.11 -22.71 -6.35
N ILE A 170 2.50 -21.86 -7.18
CA ILE A 170 1.43 -20.94 -6.79
C ILE A 170 0.11 -21.45 -7.36
N GLY A 171 -0.87 -21.71 -6.50
CA GLY A 171 -2.22 -22.07 -6.92
C GLY A 171 -2.92 -20.91 -7.63
N SER A 172 -3.00 -19.76 -6.95
CA SER A 172 -3.69 -18.56 -7.43
C SER A 172 -2.89 -17.29 -7.16
N ARG A 173 -2.53 -16.56 -8.21
CA ARG A 173 -1.90 -15.24 -8.15
C ARG A 173 -2.94 -14.16 -8.42
N ILE A 174 -3.04 -13.17 -7.55
CA ILE A 174 -3.83 -11.95 -7.74
C ILE A 174 -2.86 -10.77 -7.81
N VAL A 175 -2.90 -10.02 -8.91
CA VAL A 175 -2.11 -8.81 -9.10
C VAL A 175 -3.03 -7.60 -9.07
N MET A 176 -2.76 -6.65 -8.17
CA MET A 176 -3.40 -5.34 -8.20
C MET A 176 -2.72 -4.50 -9.27
N GLY A 177 -3.35 -4.38 -10.43
CA GLY A 177 -2.73 -3.82 -11.62
C GLY A 177 -3.36 -4.38 -12.88
N ASP A 178 -3.00 -3.82 -14.02
CA ASP A 178 -3.38 -4.29 -15.35
C ASP A 178 -2.17 -4.97 -15.99
N LEU A 179 -2.20 -6.30 -16.11
CA LEU A 179 -1.13 -7.07 -16.74
C LEU A 179 -1.16 -6.97 -18.28
N GLU A 180 -2.29 -6.60 -18.87
CA GLU A 180 -2.42 -6.36 -20.31
C GLU A 180 -1.86 -4.98 -20.70
N ASN A 181 -1.89 -4.02 -19.77
CA ASN A 181 -1.33 -2.67 -19.94
C ASN A 181 -0.43 -2.28 -18.74
N PRO A 182 0.72 -2.97 -18.55
CA PRO A 182 1.54 -2.81 -17.35
C PRO A 182 2.07 -1.38 -17.15
N GLU A 183 2.26 -0.63 -18.23
CA GLU A 183 2.71 0.76 -18.22
C GLU A 183 1.69 1.73 -17.59
N LYS A 184 0.44 1.29 -17.42
CA LYS A 184 -0.64 2.07 -16.80
C LYS A 184 -0.82 1.79 -15.31
N SER A 185 -0.09 0.82 -14.75
CA SER A 185 -0.28 0.32 -13.38
C SER A 185 0.96 0.49 -12.50
N ILE A 186 0.79 1.14 -11.33
CA ILE A 186 1.88 1.46 -10.38
C ILE A 186 2.61 0.20 -9.93
N ASN A 187 1.85 -0.84 -9.57
CA ASN A 187 2.36 -2.14 -9.11
C ASN A 187 3.00 -2.99 -10.22
N CYS A 188 2.89 -2.54 -11.47
CA CYS A 188 3.55 -3.13 -12.64
C CYS A 188 4.74 -2.22 -13.05
N THR A 189 4.73 -1.65 -14.26
CA THR A 189 5.90 -0.91 -14.79
C THR A 189 5.76 0.60 -14.72
N LYS A 190 4.59 1.15 -14.37
CA LYS A 190 4.36 2.61 -14.35
C LYS A 190 5.27 3.36 -13.39
N ALA A 191 5.59 2.75 -12.26
CA ALA A 191 6.47 3.35 -11.26
C ALA A 191 7.96 3.33 -11.65
N ILE A 192 8.32 2.61 -12.72
CA ILE A 192 9.70 2.48 -13.17
C ILE A 192 10.12 3.77 -13.89
N PRO A 193 11.29 4.37 -13.55
CA PRO A 193 11.82 5.54 -14.25
C PRO A 193 11.86 5.36 -15.77
N ARG A 194 11.66 6.43 -16.54
CA ARG A 194 11.64 6.35 -18.01
C ARG A 194 13.04 6.38 -18.64
N ASP A 195 14.05 6.74 -17.86
CA ASP A 195 15.45 6.80 -18.30
C ASP A 195 16.10 5.40 -18.40
N GLU A 196 17.38 5.37 -18.78
CA GLU A 196 18.19 4.16 -18.93
C GLU A 196 18.25 3.32 -17.63
N SER A 197 18.12 3.96 -16.45
CA SER A 197 18.10 3.24 -15.17
C SER A 197 16.84 2.36 -15.05
N GLY A 198 15.74 2.78 -15.69
CA GLY A 198 14.48 2.05 -15.73
C GLY A 198 14.45 0.87 -16.69
N ASP A 199 15.31 0.83 -17.72
CA ASP A 199 15.26 -0.24 -18.72
C ASP A 199 15.65 -1.60 -18.13
N LYS A 200 16.65 -1.63 -17.25
CA LYS A 200 17.02 -2.84 -16.51
C LYS A 200 15.89 -3.32 -15.60
N LEU A 201 15.18 -2.38 -14.97
CA LEU A 201 14.04 -2.69 -14.09
C LEU A 201 12.86 -3.22 -14.88
N ARG A 202 12.57 -2.66 -16.06
CA ARG A 202 11.54 -3.18 -16.99
C ARG A 202 11.89 -4.58 -17.49
N ALA A 203 13.14 -4.83 -17.90
CA ALA A 203 13.59 -6.17 -18.28
C ALA A 203 13.45 -7.17 -17.13
N GLY A 204 13.81 -6.75 -15.90
CA GLY A 204 13.60 -7.52 -14.68
C GLY A 204 12.13 -7.86 -14.45
N TYR A 205 11.23 -6.88 -14.58
CA TYR A 205 9.78 -7.09 -14.47
C TYR A 205 9.28 -8.14 -15.47
N TYR A 206 9.62 -8.02 -16.76
CA TYR A 206 9.15 -9.00 -17.75
C TYR A 206 9.70 -10.41 -17.49
N SER A 207 10.96 -10.51 -17.03
CA SER A 207 11.52 -11.80 -16.60
C SER A 207 10.80 -12.38 -15.38
N GLN A 208 10.37 -11.53 -14.43
CA GLN A 208 9.54 -11.98 -13.29
C GLN A 208 8.18 -12.49 -13.78
N GLU A 209 7.51 -11.77 -14.69
CA GLU A 209 6.21 -12.19 -15.22
C GLU A 209 6.31 -13.53 -15.96
N GLU A 210 7.34 -13.75 -16.77
CA GLU A 210 7.60 -15.06 -17.40
C GLU A 210 7.79 -16.19 -16.37
N THR A 211 8.42 -15.90 -15.23
CA THR A 211 8.53 -16.87 -14.14
C THR A 211 7.17 -17.11 -13.49
N PHE A 212 6.42 -16.05 -13.17
CA PHE A 212 5.09 -16.16 -12.56
C PHE A 212 4.10 -16.93 -13.43
N GLU A 213 4.14 -16.76 -14.74
CA GLU A 213 3.34 -17.54 -15.70
C GLU A 213 3.63 -19.04 -15.63
N LYS A 214 4.89 -19.43 -15.36
CA LYS A 214 5.29 -20.84 -15.26
C LYS A 214 4.95 -21.46 -13.91
N ILE A 215 5.01 -20.67 -12.83
CA ILE A 215 4.83 -21.18 -11.46
C ILE A 215 3.39 -21.03 -10.94
N SER A 216 2.55 -20.22 -11.59
CA SER A 216 1.17 -19.98 -11.14
C SER A 216 0.18 -20.82 -11.96
N THR A 217 -0.72 -21.53 -11.29
CA THR A 217 -1.80 -22.27 -11.96
C THR A 217 -2.86 -21.33 -12.52
N HIS A 218 -3.21 -20.29 -11.75
CA HIS A 218 -4.16 -19.26 -12.15
C HIS A 218 -3.59 -17.88 -11.83
N THR A 219 -3.77 -16.92 -12.76
CA THR A 219 -3.42 -15.52 -12.54
C THR A 219 -4.64 -14.66 -12.84
N LYS A 220 -5.00 -13.78 -11.90
CA LYS A 220 -5.93 -12.67 -12.13
C LYS A 220 -5.23 -11.36 -11.87
N PHE A 221 -5.58 -10.38 -12.68
CA PHE A 221 -5.24 -8.99 -12.41
C PHE A 221 -6.52 -8.18 -12.18
N ILE A 222 -6.45 -7.21 -11.28
CA ILE A 222 -7.53 -6.29 -10.96
C ILE A 222 -7.13 -4.90 -11.49
N PRO A 223 -7.68 -4.47 -12.63
CA PRO A 223 -7.35 -3.19 -13.20
C PRO A 223 -7.60 -2.03 -12.24
N THR A 224 -6.74 -1.04 -12.37
CA THR A 224 -6.81 0.18 -11.56
C THR A 224 -8.14 0.93 -11.70
N SER A 225 -8.79 0.81 -12.86
CA SER A 225 -10.12 1.38 -13.11
C SER A 225 -11.22 0.76 -12.25
N ILE A 226 -11.07 -0.48 -11.77
CA ILE A 226 -12.04 -1.16 -10.91
C ILE A 226 -11.73 -0.88 -9.44
N ALA A 227 -10.49 -1.13 -9.03
CA ALA A 227 -10.04 -1.00 -7.64
C ALA A 227 -10.27 0.41 -7.07
N ARG A 228 -10.11 1.46 -7.88
CA ARG A 228 -10.34 2.86 -7.48
C ARG A 228 -11.82 3.23 -7.24
N GLN A 229 -12.76 2.35 -7.54
CA GLN A 229 -14.20 2.61 -7.36
C GLN A 229 -14.74 2.13 -6.01
N VAL A 230 -13.97 1.30 -5.29
CA VAL A 230 -14.30 0.86 -3.94
C VAL A 230 -13.63 1.83 -2.98
N ALA A 231 -14.41 2.71 -2.36
CA ALA A 231 -13.88 3.63 -1.35
C ALA A 231 -13.88 2.99 0.05
N THR A 232 -12.97 3.44 0.90
CA THR A 232 -12.98 3.11 2.33
C THR A 232 -13.93 4.04 3.07
N PRO A 233 -15.09 3.55 3.55
CA PRO A 233 -16.06 4.41 4.23
C PRO A 233 -15.59 4.72 5.66
N MET A 234 -15.87 5.93 6.16
CA MET A 234 -15.55 6.30 7.55
C MET A 234 -16.15 5.33 8.57
N CYS A 235 -17.36 4.81 8.32
CA CYS A 235 -18.00 3.83 9.20
C CYS A 235 -17.24 2.51 9.34
N PHE A 236 -16.38 2.14 8.39
CA PHE A 236 -15.45 1.03 8.54
C PHE A 236 -14.29 1.40 9.47
N ILE A 237 -13.69 2.57 9.24
CA ILE A 237 -12.57 3.09 10.05
C ILE A 237 -12.97 3.25 11.53
N GLU A 238 -14.18 3.71 11.81
CA GLU A 238 -14.68 3.89 13.18
C GLU A 238 -14.76 2.60 13.99
N ARG A 239 -14.87 1.44 13.32
CA ARG A 239 -14.93 0.11 13.95
C ARG A 239 -13.56 -0.52 14.19
N LEU A 240 -12.49 0.08 13.66
CA LEU A 240 -11.14 -0.43 13.86
C LEU A 240 -10.68 -0.22 15.32
N PRO A 241 -9.78 -1.08 15.83
CA PRO A 241 -9.16 -0.87 17.14
C PRO A 241 -8.57 0.54 17.23
N LYS A 242 -8.67 1.18 18.41
CA LYS A 242 -8.30 2.60 18.58
C LYS A 242 -6.89 2.91 18.09
N GLY A 243 -5.91 2.07 18.44
CA GLY A 243 -4.52 2.24 18.01
C GLY A 243 -4.35 2.24 16.48
N MET A 244 -4.99 1.28 15.80
CA MET A 244 -5.01 1.22 14.34
C MET A 244 -5.71 2.44 13.74
N LYS A 245 -6.92 2.73 14.22
CA LYS A 245 -7.73 3.86 13.75
C LYS A 245 -6.98 5.18 13.78
N ASP A 246 -6.36 5.51 14.92
CA ASP A 246 -5.65 6.77 15.09
C ASP A 246 -4.45 6.90 14.12
N ARG A 247 -3.76 5.78 13.83
CA ARG A 247 -2.65 5.73 12.87
C ARG A 247 -3.11 5.88 11.42
N LEU A 248 -4.14 5.14 11.02
CA LEU A 248 -4.68 5.25 9.66
C LEU A 248 -5.24 6.64 9.39
N LEU A 249 -5.93 7.24 10.35
CA LEU A 249 -6.46 8.59 10.21
C LEU A 249 -5.36 9.66 10.13
N THR A 250 -4.20 9.45 10.75
CA THR A 250 -3.02 10.30 10.51
C THR A 250 -2.59 10.20 9.06
N THR A 251 -2.38 8.99 8.54
CA THR A 251 -1.95 8.79 7.14
C THR A 251 -2.98 9.34 6.15
N ALA A 252 -4.27 9.07 6.35
CA ALA A 252 -5.35 9.60 5.51
C ALA A 252 -5.41 11.13 5.54
N PHE A 253 -5.19 11.76 6.70
CA PHE A 253 -5.08 13.22 6.79
C PHE A 253 -3.88 13.75 6.00
N ASN A 254 -2.73 13.08 6.10
CA ASN A 254 -1.54 13.45 5.35
C ASN A 254 -1.77 13.35 3.83
N GLN A 255 -2.49 12.33 3.36
CA GLN A 255 -2.87 12.17 1.95
C GLN A 255 -3.91 13.21 1.50
N PHE A 256 -4.83 13.57 2.39
CA PHE A 256 -5.83 14.60 2.14
C PHE A 256 -5.16 15.96 1.87
N VAL A 257 -4.20 16.35 2.70
CA VAL A 257 -3.51 17.65 2.61
C VAL A 257 -2.37 17.64 1.57
N GLY A 258 -1.55 16.59 1.53
CA GLY A 258 -0.34 16.47 0.73
C GLY A 258 -0.55 15.77 -0.62
N ARG A 259 0.47 15.82 -1.47
CA ARG A 259 0.51 15.26 -2.82
C ARG A 259 1.83 14.52 -3.05
N PRO A 260 1.82 13.48 -3.90
CA PRO A 260 3.06 12.83 -4.32
C PRO A 260 4.03 13.83 -4.97
N ASP A 261 5.33 13.60 -4.83
CA ASP A 261 6.37 14.38 -5.52
C ASP A 261 6.07 14.41 -7.04
N PRO A 262 5.98 15.59 -7.68
CA PRO A 262 5.67 15.73 -9.11
C PRO A 262 6.65 15.00 -10.03
N LYS A 263 7.88 14.71 -9.56
CA LYS A 263 8.88 13.93 -10.29
C LYS A 263 8.47 12.47 -10.50
N LEU A 264 7.53 11.97 -9.70
CA LEU A 264 7.07 10.60 -9.81
C LEU A 264 6.21 10.44 -11.08
N PRO A 265 6.47 9.45 -11.96
CA PRO A 265 5.77 9.28 -13.24
C PRO A 265 4.25 9.11 -13.12
N TRP A 266 3.76 8.80 -11.93
CA TRP A 266 2.36 8.51 -11.63
C TRP A 266 1.66 9.60 -10.79
N ALA A 267 2.36 10.68 -10.40
CA ALA A 267 1.81 11.74 -9.55
C ALA A 267 0.58 12.40 -10.19
N GLU A 268 0.65 12.69 -11.49
CA GLU A 268 -0.46 13.30 -12.24
C GLU A 268 -1.70 12.39 -12.26
N ASP A 269 -1.52 11.08 -12.44
CA ASP A 269 -2.65 10.14 -12.52
C ASP A 269 -3.31 9.89 -11.16
N ILE A 270 -2.53 9.93 -10.08
CA ILE A 270 -3.07 9.86 -8.72
C ILE A 270 -3.88 11.12 -8.39
N SER A 271 -3.49 12.28 -8.91
CA SER A 271 -4.23 13.53 -8.70
C SER A 271 -5.68 13.46 -9.20
N VAL A 272 -5.98 12.67 -10.23
CA VAL A 272 -7.34 12.47 -10.76
C VAL A 272 -8.23 11.80 -9.71
N VAL A 273 -7.69 10.80 -9.02
CA VAL A 273 -8.41 10.02 -8.00
C VAL A 273 -8.56 10.80 -6.71
N ASN A 274 -7.49 11.47 -6.28
CA ASN A 274 -7.51 12.33 -5.10
C ASN A 274 -8.50 13.48 -5.30
N HIS A 275 -8.50 14.10 -6.49
CA HIS A 275 -9.47 15.14 -6.84
C HIS A 275 -10.91 14.62 -6.74
N ARG A 276 -11.22 13.49 -7.41
CA ARG A 276 -12.57 12.90 -7.32
C ARG A 276 -12.98 12.61 -5.89
N THR A 277 -12.12 11.97 -5.11
CA THR A 277 -12.43 11.54 -3.75
C THR A 277 -12.67 12.73 -2.83
N ILE A 278 -11.82 13.76 -2.89
CA ILE A 278 -11.93 14.95 -2.05
C ILE A 278 -13.14 15.81 -2.46
N MET A 279 -13.42 15.95 -3.76
CA MET A 279 -14.63 16.67 -4.21
C MET A 279 -15.91 16.00 -3.71
N MET A 280 -15.94 14.66 -3.65
CA MET A 280 -17.08 13.90 -3.13
C MET A 280 -17.27 14.01 -1.61
N MET A 281 -16.29 14.55 -0.88
CA MET A 281 -16.45 14.88 0.55
C MET A 281 -17.27 16.16 0.78
N LEU A 282 -17.43 17.00 -0.24
CA LEU A 282 -18.07 18.30 -0.14
C LEU A 282 -19.59 18.22 -0.33
N PRO A 283 -20.37 19.15 0.26
CA PRO A 283 -21.75 19.34 -0.13
C PRO A 283 -21.82 19.73 -1.62
N GLN A 284 -22.87 19.27 -2.31
CA GLN A 284 -22.99 19.42 -3.76
C GLN A 284 -22.85 20.88 -4.23
N ASN A 285 -23.43 21.84 -3.51
CA ASN A 285 -23.31 23.27 -3.83
C ASN A 285 -21.87 23.77 -3.74
N LYS A 286 -21.10 23.32 -2.72
CA LYS A 286 -19.70 23.74 -2.56
C LYS A 286 -18.79 23.07 -3.58
N MET A 287 -19.07 21.81 -3.90
CA MET A 287 -18.39 21.12 -5.01
C MET A 287 -18.58 21.88 -6.32
N TYR A 288 -19.82 22.24 -6.69
CA TYR A 288 -20.07 23.02 -7.91
C TYR A 288 -19.37 24.38 -7.89
N GLU A 289 -19.38 25.08 -6.76
CA GLU A 289 -18.67 26.35 -6.60
C GLU A 289 -17.18 26.20 -6.92
N ILE A 290 -16.50 25.23 -6.29
CA ILE A 290 -15.06 24.98 -6.51
C ILE A 290 -14.76 24.54 -7.96
N LEU A 291 -15.65 23.76 -8.57
CA LEU A 291 -15.45 23.29 -9.94
C LEU A 291 -15.72 24.37 -11.01
N SER A 292 -16.51 25.39 -10.69
CA SER A 292 -16.94 26.43 -11.63
C SER A 292 -16.22 27.76 -11.47
N GLN A 293 -15.66 28.04 -10.29
CA GLN A 293 -14.94 29.27 -10.02
C GLN A 293 -13.43 29.11 -10.24
N PRO A 294 -12.72 30.17 -10.64
CA PRO A 294 -11.27 30.17 -10.64
C PRO A 294 -10.72 29.89 -9.24
N THR A 295 -9.65 29.10 -9.16
CA THR A 295 -8.88 28.93 -7.93
C THR A 295 -8.36 30.29 -7.44
N GLU A 296 -8.34 30.52 -6.13
CA GLU A 296 -7.74 31.72 -5.53
C GLU A 296 -6.27 31.89 -6.00
N GLU A 297 -5.89 33.10 -6.42
CA GLU A 297 -4.55 33.40 -6.97
C GLU A 297 -3.42 32.94 -6.04
N ARG A 298 -3.57 33.15 -4.72
CA ARG A 298 -2.63 32.65 -3.71
C ARG A 298 -2.41 31.13 -3.80
N LEU A 299 -3.47 30.34 -4.00
CA LEU A 299 -3.35 28.88 -4.10
C LEU A 299 -2.73 28.48 -5.45
N ILE A 300 -2.98 29.25 -6.52
CA ILE A 300 -2.31 29.07 -7.82
C ILE A 300 -0.80 29.23 -7.64
N ASP A 301 -0.35 30.28 -6.95
CA ASP A 301 1.08 30.53 -6.71
C ASP A 301 1.75 29.37 -5.96
N ILE A 302 1.09 28.83 -4.93
CA ILE A 302 1.63 27.68 -4.17
C ILE A 302 1.70 26.44 -5.07
N VAL A 303 0.70 26.19 -5.92
CA VAL A 303 0.71 25.06 -6.87
C VAL A 303 1.83 25.22 -7.91
N ILE A 304 2.01 26.40 -8.47
CA ILE A 304 3.08 26.67 -9.44
C ILE A 304 4.43 26.41 -8.79
N ALA A 305 4.67 26.93 -7.60
CA ALA A 305 5.93 26.74 -6.88
C ALA A 305 6.20 25.26 -6.54
N PHE A 306 5.15 24.49 -6.21
CA PHE A 306 5.26 23.04 -5.99
C PHE A 306 5.67 22.28 -7.26
N LEU A 307 5.16 22.69 -8.43
CA LEU A 307 5.43 22.04 -9.72
C LEU A 307 6.71 22.53 -10.41
N GLU A 308 7.17 23.75 -10.07
CA GLU A 308 8.28 24.45 -10.73
C GLU A 308 9.55 23.60 -10.90
N PRO A 309 10.04 22.85 -9.88
CA PRO A 309 11.26 22.06 -10.04
C PRO A 309 11.17 21.02 -11.14
N GLU A 310 10.01 20.38 -11.29
CA GLU A 310 9.80 19.33 -12.29
C GLU A 310 9.46 19.91 -13.67
N ILE A 311 8.77 21.06 -13.71
CA ILE A 311 8.57 21.82 -14.96
C ILE A 311 9.91 22.17 -15.59
N LYS A 312 10.82 22.78 -14.81
CA LYS A 312 12.18 23.15 -15.28
C LYS A 312 12.95 21.94 -15.78
N ARG A 313 12.95 20.83 -15.03
CA ARG A 313 13.62 19.59 -15.45
C ARG A 313 13.09 19.09 -16.80
N ARG A 314 11.76 19.03 -16.97
CA ARG A 314 11.14 18.55 -18.22
C ARG A 314 11.50 19.43 -19.41
N GLU A 315 11.51 20.75 -19.23
CA GLU A 315 11.95 21.70 -20.26
C GLU A 315 13.41 21.47 -20.65
N GLU A 316 14.31 21.27 -19.68
CA GLU A 316 15.73 21.02 -19.91
C GLU A 316 16.00 19.73 -20.70
N VAL A 317 15.22 18.68 -20.46
CA VAL A 317 15.38 17.38 -21.15
C VAL A 317 14.47 17.18 -22.36
N GLY A 318 13.63 18.16 -22.70
CA GLY A 318 12.69 18.08 -23.83
C GLY A 318 11.55 17.08 -23.62
N GLU A 319 11.17 16.80 -22.37
CA GLU A 319 10.00 15.99 -22.04
C GLU A 319 8.70 16.77 -22.19
N MET A 320 7.58 16.07 -22.38
CA MET A 320 6.27 16.71 -22.48
C MET A 320 5.92 17.45 -21.17
N PRO A 321 5.34 18.65 -21.27
CA PRO A 321 4.87 19.39 -20.10
C PRO A 321 3.76 18.60 -19.38
N PHE A 322 3.47 18.99 -18.15
CA PHE A 322 2.29 18.47 -17.44
C PHE A 322 1.01 18.74 -18.24
N GLY A 323 0.03 17.85 -18.10
CA GLY A 323 -1.30 18.10 -18.65
C GLY A 323 -1.92 19.37 -18.06
N GLU A 324 -2.65 20.13 -18.89
CA GLU A 324 -3.26 21.42 -18.51
C GLU A 324 -4.16 21.31 -17.27
N PHE A 325 -4.79 20.15 -17.06
CA PHE A 325 -5.69 19.91 -15.95
C PHE A 325 -4.97 19.57 -14.64
N TYR A 326 -3.68 19.23 -14.65
CA TYR A 326 -2.98 18.83 -13.43
C TYR A 326 -2.85 19.98 -12.42
N PRO A 327 -2.32 21.17 -12.78
CA PRO A 327 -2.30 22.32 -11.87
C PRO A 327 -3.71 22.74 -11.41
N LEU A 328 -4.70 22.70 -12.31
CA LEU A 328 -6.09 23.01 -12.00
C LEU A 328 -6.64 22.09 -10.89
N ARG A 329 -6.46 20.77 -11.04
CA ARG A 329 -6.88 19.78 -10.03
C ARG A 329 -6.22 20.07 -8.70
N LEU A 330 -4.91 20.35 -8.67
CA LEU A 330 -4.21 20.65 -7.42
C LEU A 330 -4.79 21.88 -6.71
N GLY A 331 -5.07 22.95 -7.46
CA GLY A 331 -5.70 24.16 -6.92
C GLY A 331 -7.13 23.93 -6.39
N GLN A 332 -7.93 23.14 -7.10
CA GLN A 332 -9.28 22.75 -6.66
C GLN A 332 -9.22 21.90 -5.38
N ILE A 333 -8.30 20.94 -5.31
CA ILE A 333 -8.13 20.14 -4.08
C ILE A 333 -7.69 21.05 -2.92
N ALA A 334 -6.73 21.93 -3.13
CA ALA A 334 -6.28 22.86 -2.09
C ALA A 334 -7.44 23.70 -1.54
N THR A 335 -8.29 24.21 -2.43
CA THR A 335 -9.50 24.97 -2.07
C THR A 335 -10.46 24.13 -1.22
N ALA A 336 -10.66 22.86 -1.57
CA ALA A 336 -11.48 21.95 -0.77
C ALA A 336 -10.87 21.64 0.60
N VAL A 337 -9.55 21.47 0.68
CA VAL A 337 -8.83 21.27 1.94
C VAL A 337 -9.03 22.47 2.87
N GLU A 338 -8.84 23.70 2.38
CA GLU A 338 -9.04 24.90 3.19
C GLU A 338 -10.50 25.08 3.61
N TYR A 339 -11.47 24.68 2.76
CA TYR A 339 -12.89 24.69 3.13
C TYR A 339 -13.21 23.71 4.25
N ILE A 340 -12.79 22.44 4.12
CA ILE A 340 -13.09 21.37 5.09
C ILE A 340 -12.40 21.64 6.43
N THR A 341 -11.13 22.05 6.37
CA THR A 341 -10.32 22.28 7.58
C THR A 341 -10.51 23.67 8.15
N GLY A 342 -10.95 24.66 7.36
CA GLY A 342 -10.96 26.07 7.77
C GLY A 342 -9.59 26.58 8.20
N VAL A 343 -8.50 26.01 7.67
CA VAL A 343 -7.10 26.39 7.91
C VAL A 343 -6.43 26.55 6.56
N LYS A 344 -5.67 27.63 6.37
CA LYS A 344 -5.02 27.90 5.10
C LYS A 344 -3.73 27.10 4.92
N TYR A 345 -3.36 26.86 3.67
CA TYR A 345 -1.99 26.47 3.33
C TYR A 345 -1.04 27.60 3.69
N LYS A 346 0.12 27.24 4.27
CA LYS A 346 1.16 28.21 4.61
C LYS A 346 1.62 28.94 3.36
N HIS A 347 1.80 30.24 3.48
CA HIS A 347 2.39 31.04 2.40
C HIS A 347 3.81 30.54 2.10
N MET A 348 4.18 30.48 0.82
CA MET A 348 5.57 30.22 0.44
C MET A 348 6.40 31.49 0.58
N THR A 349 7.54 31.41 1.25
CA THR A 349 8.58 32.44 1.16
C THR A 349 9.39 32.21 -0.11
N ILE A 350 9.27 33.12 -1.07
CA ILE A 350 10.06 33.12 -2.31
C ILE A 350 11.55 33.09 -1.92
N GLY A 351 12.28 32.06 -2.36
CA GLY A 351 13.72 31.90 -2.12
C GLY A 351 14.14 30.71 -1.24
N SER A 352 13.20 29.94 -0.67
CA SER A 352 13.55 28.64 -0.09
C SER A 352 13.62 27.56 -1.17
N ASN A 353 14.79 26.96 -1.38
CA ASN A 353 15.05 25.90 -2.37
C ASN A 353 14.33 24.56 -2.09
N SER A 354 13.28 24.56 -1.27
CA SER A 354 12.46 23.38 -0.96
C SER A 354 11.01 23.81 -0.74
N ALA A 355 10.15 23.63 -1.74
CA ALA A 355 8.71 23.76 -1.55
C ALA A 355 8.24 22.59 -0.66
N THR A 356 8.01 22.83 0.63
CA THR A 356 7.48 21.81 1.57
C THR A 356 5.97 21.75 1.55
N GLN A 357 5.32 22.74 0.94
CA GLN A 357 3.86 22.83 0.76
C GLN A 357 3.41 21.78 -0.25
N PHE A 358 2.26 21.15 0.03
CA PHE A 358 1.72 20.01 -0.72
C PHE A 358 2.60 18.77 -0.73
N GLN A 359 3.73 18.71 0.00
CA GLN A 359 4.47 17.45 0.06
C GLN A 359 3.72 16.44 0.92
N PHE A 360 3.60 15.22 0.40
CA PHE A 360 3.22 14.07 1.21
C PHE A 360 4.41 13.68 2.10
N ASN A 361 4.27 13.89 3.40
CA ASN A 361 5.28 13.57 4.41
C ASN A 361 4.63 13.05 5.69
N ASP A 362 5.44 12.42 6.56
CA ASP A 362 4.96 11.85 7.83
C ASP A 362 4.40 12.92 8.78
N GLU A 363 4.86 14.16 8.64
CA GLU A 363 4.40 15.33 9.39
C GLU A 363 3.88 16.40 8.42
N VAL A 364 2.56 16.54 8.30
CA VAL A 364 1.93 17.61 7.53
C VAL A 364 2.32 18.95 8.13
N ASP A 365 3.24 19.64 7.47
CA ASP A 365 3.61 21.02 7.80
C ASP A 365 3.13 22.03 6.74
N SER A 366 2.23 21.58 5.86
CA SER A 366 1.70 22.37 4.74
C SER A 366 0.67 23.43 5.15
N LEU A 367 0.07 23.33 6.34
CA LEU A 367 -1.04 24.19 6.80
C LEU A 367 -0.60 25.11 7.95
N GLU A 368 -1.20 26.29 8.06
CA GLU A 368 -0.89 27.29 9.11
C GLU A 368 -1.03 26.72 10.54
N ASP A 369 -2.01 25.82 10.74
CA ASP A 369 -2.20 25.07 11.99
C ASP A 369 -2.67 23.64 11.67
N SER A 370 -1.70 22.73 11.46
CA SER A 370 -1.98 21.33 11.14
C SER A 370 -2.72 20.58 12.24
N VAL A 371 -2.56 20.96 13.50
CA VAL A 371 -3.25 20.32 14.64
C VAL A 371 -4.73 20.67 14.62
N LEU A 372 -5.05 21.96 14.46
CA LEU A 372 -6.43 22.43 14.30
C LEU A 372 -7.07 21.87 13.03
N ALA A 373 -6.33 21.86 11.92
CA ALA A 373 -6.80 21.33 10.64
C ALA A 373 -7.18 19.86 10.76
N ARG A 374 -6.31 19.04 11.38
CA ARG A 374 -6.58 17.62 11.62
C ARG A 374 -7.82 17.42 12.48
N LYS A 375 -7.97 18.21 13.56
CA LYS A 375 -9.16 18.14 14.42
C LYS A 375 -10.44 18.45 13.64
N LYS A 376 -10.47 19.56 12.89
CA LYS A 376 -11.64 19.97 12.11
C LYS A 376 -11.95 18.99 10.98
N TRP A 377 -10.93 18.46 10.31
CA TRP A 377 -11.08 17.41 9.30
C TRP A 377 -11.71 16.16 9.90
N MET A 378 -11.20 15.67 11.04
CA MET A 378 -11.75 14.54 11.78
C MET A 378 -13.23 14.75 12.13
N ASP A 379 -13.57 15.91 12.68
CA ASP A 379 -14.96 16.26 13.02
C ASP A 379 -15.85 16.26 11.75
N TYR A 380 -15.32 16.77 10.64
CA TYR A 380 -16.04 16.86 9.37
C TYR A 380 -16.31 15.48 8.75
N ILE A 381 -15.28 14.63 8.61
CA ILE A 381 -15.42 13.32 7.96
C ILE A 381 -16.31 12.37 8.77
N SER A 382 -16.25 12.41 10.10
CA SER A 382 -17.15 11.64 10.96
C SER A 382 -18.58 12.15 10.88
N LYS A 383 -18.80 13.47 10.96
CA LYS A 383 -20.16 14.05 10.87
C LYS A 383 -20.86 13.73 9.55
N ASN A 384 -20.12 13.73 8.45
CA ASN A 384 -20.66 13.52 7.11
C ASN A 384 -20.48 12.07 6.60
N ASN A 385 -19.90 11.18 7.40
CA ASN A 385 -19.55 9.80 7.03
C ASN A 385 -18.86 9.71 5.65
N CYS A 386 -17.82 10.51 5.46
CA CYS A 386 -17.12 10.63 4.19
C CYS A 386 -16.37 9.34 3.82
N ASP A 387 -16.25 9.09 2.52
CA ASP A 387 -15.29 8.14 1.97
C ASP A 387 -13.88 8.74 2.02
N LEU A 388 -12.87 7.97 2.45
CA LEU A 388 -11.51 8.49 2.67
C LEU A 388 -10.59 8.35 1.45
N THR A 389 -10.08 7.14 1.19
CA THR A 389 -9.27 6.78 0.03
C THR A 389 -9.84 5.51 -0.59
N PRO A 390 -9.62 5.25 -1.89
CA PRO A 390 -9.94 3.95 -2.45
C PRO A 390 -9.30 2.81 -1.65
N CYS A 391 -10.08 1.76 -1.41
CA CYS A 391 -9.62 0.48 -0.86
C CYS A 391 -8.98 -0.33 -1.99
N TYR A 392 -7.93 0.23 -2.60
CA TYR A 392 -7.33 -0.30 -3.82
C TYR A 392 -6.77 -1.69 -3.51
N ASP A 393 -5.81 -1.81 -2.60
CA ASP A 393 -5.18 -3.08 -2.26
C ASP A 393 -6.09 -4.04 -1.48
N GLY A 394 -6.97 -3.49 -0.65
CA GLY A 394 -8.01 -4.28 0.02
C GLY A 394 -8.96 -4.97 -0.97
N THR A 395 -9.10 -4.46 -2.21
CA THR A 395 -9.89 -5.13 -3.26
C THR A 395 -9.30 -6.49 -3.65
N ALA A 396 -7.98 -6.68 -3.58
CA ALA A 396 -7.34 -7.98 -3.80
C ALA A 396 -7.80 -9.02 -2.77
N VAL A 397 -7.85 -8.61 -1.51
CA VAL A 397 -8.31 -9.45 -0.39
C VAL A 397 -9.79 -9.76 -0.53
N LEU A 398 -10.60 -8.75 -0.85
CA LEU A 398 -12.04 -8.92 -1.10
C LEU A 398 -12.30 -9.89 -2.27
N TYR A 399 -11.50 -9.83 -3.34
CA TYR A 399 -11.54 -10.80 -4.44
C TYR A 399 -11.21 -12.22 -3.98
N MET A 400 -10.12 -12.37 -3.21
CA MET A 400 -9.73 -13.68 -2.67
C MET A 400 -10.83 -14.25 -1.78
N MET A 401 -11.40 -13.43 -0.90
CA MET A 401 -12.53 -13.81 -0.04
C MET A 401 -13.74 -14.24 -0.88
N TYR A 402 -14.11 -13.45 -1.89
CA TYR A 402 -15.20 -13.78 -2.81
C TYR A 402 -15.01 -15.15 -3.45
N SER A 403 -13.79 -15.43 -3.91
CA SER A 403 -13.42 -16.70 -4.53
C SER A 403 -13.45 -17.87 -3.53
N ALA A 404 -12.93 -17.67 -2.32
CA ALA A 404 -12.93 -18.67 -1.27
C ALA A 404 -14.35 -19.01 -0.76
N PHE A 405 -15.20 -18.00 -0.56
CA PHE A 405 -16.55 -18.17 0.03
C PHE A 405 -17.55 -18.84 -0.91
N ARG A 406 -17.58 -18.49 -2.19
CA ARG A 406 -18.69 -18.93 -3.06
C ARG A 406 -18.53 -20.35 -3.62
N TYR A 407 -17.31 -20.89 -3.67
CA TYR A 407 -17.07 -22.14 -4.39
C TYR A 407 -16.16 -23.12 -3.64
N GLY A 408 -16.16 -23.07 -2.30
CA GLY A 408 -15.43 -24.04 -1.47
C GLY A 408 -13.93 -24.05 -1.75
N GLY A 409 -13.33 -22.88 -2.02
CA GLY A 409 -11.91 -22.75 -2.35
C GLY A 409 -11.54 -22.94 -3.83
N THR A 410 -12.51 -23.14 -4.73
CA THR A 410 -12.22 -23.18 -6.18
C THR A 410 -12.30 -21.79 -6.83
N TRP A 411 -11.42 -21.55 -7.80
CA TRP A 411 -11.24 -20.27 -8.48
C TRP A 411 -12.49 -19.79 -9.24
N VAL A 412 -12.74 -18.48 -9.23
CA VAL A 412 -13.92 -17.86 -9.89
C VAL A 412 -13.51 -16.94 -11.03
N GLY A 413 -14.10 -17.15 -12.21
CA GLY A 413 -14.03 -16.19 -13.31
C GLY A 413 -14.85 -14.93 -12.99
N GLY A 414 -14.19 -13.79 -12.77
CA GLY A 414 -14.82 -12.48 -12.60
C GLY A 414 -14.40 -11.75 -11.31
N VAL A 415 -14.48 -10.42 -11.31
CA VAL A 415 -14.18 -9.54 -10.15
C VAL A 415 -15.48 -9.30 -9.36
N PRO A 416 -15.48 -9.28 -8.01
CA PRO A 416 -16.68 -8.97 -7.24
C PRO A 416 -17.24 -7.60 -7.63
N SER A 417 -18.56 -7.42 -7.54
CA SER A 417 -19.18 -6.12 -7.83
C SER A 417 -18.79 -5.09 -6.78
N ILE A 418 -18.82 -3.80 -7.15
CA ILE A 418 -18.52 -2.69 -6.25
C ILE A 418 -19.46 -2.72 -5.04
N GLU A 419 -20.73 -3.03 -5.25
CA GLU A 419 -21.74 -3.16 -4.19
C GLU A 419 -21.41 -4.30 -3.23
N TRP A 420 -20.89 -5.42 -3.75
CA TRP A 420 -20.46 -6.54 -2.90
C TRP A 420 -19.25 -6.13 -2.05
N CYS A 421 -18.25 -5.48 -2.65
CA CYS A 421 -17.08 -4.98 -1.92
C CYS A 421 -17.48 -3.99 -0.82
N LYS A 422 -18.37 -3.04 -1.13
CA LYS A 422 -18.93 -2.09 -0.15
C LYS A 422 -19.70 -2.80 0.97
N GLY A 423 -20.47 -3.83 0.62
CA GLY A 423 -21.18 -4.67 1.58
C GLY A 423 -20.24 -5.35 2.57
N MET A 424 -19.11 -5.88 2.07
CA MET A 424 -18.09 -6.51 2.92
C MET A 424 -17.39 -5.53 3.85
N LEU A 425 -17.06 -4.32 3.38
CA LEU A 425 -16.47 -3.27 4.21
C LEU A 425 -17.45 -2.73 5.26
N THR A 426 -18.75 -2.95 5.10
CA THR A 426 -19.78 -2.49 6.04
C THR A 426 -20.34 -3.63 6.92
N TRP A 427 -19.91 -4.87 6.68
CA TRP A 427 -20.34 -6.04 7.44
C TRP A 427 -19.75 -6.01 8.88
N PRO A 428 -20.51 -6.41 9.93
CA PRO A 428 -20.07 -6.32 11.34
C PRO A 428 -18.82 -7.15 11.69
#